data_AF-A0A530QQE1-F1
#
_entry.id   AF-A0A530QQE1-F1
#
_cell.length_a   1.000
_cell.length_b   1.000
_cell.length_c   1.000
_cell.angle_alpha   90.00
_cell.angle_beta   90.00
_cell.angle_gamma   90.00
#
_symmetry.space_group_name_H-M   'P 1'
#
loop_
_entity.id
_entity.type
_entity.pdbx_description
1 polymer ?
#
loop_
_entity_poly.entity_id
_entity_poly.type
_entity_poly.pdbx_seq_one_letter_code
_entity_poly.pdbx_strand_id
1 'polypeptide(L)'
;MAQVQEFEKALSNSETSVAAFDEHGTSIVKRIQHFLHSTPAAVPLIVLVLSIAVFGATIGGRFFSSYTLTLILQQIAIVGILGAAQTLVI
;
A
#
# COMPACT_ATOMS: atom_id res chain seq x y z
N MET A 1 -22.04 -4.88 -51.74
CA MET A 1 -21.96 -3.74 -50.81
C MET A 1 -22.86 -3.87 -49.58
N ALA A 2 -23.77 -4.87 -49.48
CA ALA A 2 -24.70 -5.01 -48.36
C ALA A 2 -24.14 -5.70 -47.09
N GLN A 3 -23.05 -6.47 -47.20
CA GLN A 3 -22.48 -7.21 -46.07
C GLN A 3 -21.86 -6.28 -45.02
N VAL A 4 -21.34 -5.12 -45.43
CA VAL A 4 -20.62 -4.16 -44.57
C VAL A 4 -21.58 -3.52 -43.55
N GLN A 5 -22.83 -3.24 -43.94
CA GLN A 5 -23.84 -2.70 -43.02
C GLN A 5 -24.34 -3.73 -41.99
N GLU A 6 -24.24 -5.03 -42.28
CA GLU A 6 -24.66 -6.08 -41.35
C GLU A 6 -23.68 -6.23 -40.17
N PHE A 7 -22.38 -6.00 -40.42
CA PHE A 7 -21.36 -5.93 -39.38
C PHE A 7 -21.57 -4.72 -38.44
N GLU A 8 -22.04 -3.59 -38.96
CA GLU A 8 -22.41 -2.40 -38.17
C GLU A 8 -23.65 -2.63 -37.29
N LYS A 9 -24.63 -3.39 -37.79
CA LYS A 9 -25.85 -3.72 -37.05
C LYS A 9 -25.60 -4.72 -35.90
N ALA A 10 -24.63 -5.62 -36.07
CA ALA A 10 -24.15 -6.51 -35.01
C ALA A 10 -23.37 -5.75 -33.92
N LEU A 11 -22.63 -4.70 -34.29
CA LEU A 11 -21.98 -3.78 -33.35
C LEU A 11 -22.99 -2.91 -32.58
N SER A 12 -24.11 -2.51 -33.21
CA SER A 12 -25.20 -1.79 -32.54
C SER A 12 -25.94 -2.62 -31.48
N ASN A 13 -25.86 -3.95 -31.53
CA ASN A 13 -26.35 -4.88 -30.50
C ASN A 13 -25.24 -5.36 -29.55
N SER A 14 -23.98 -5.00 -29.82
CA SER A 14 -22.90 -5.30 -28.90
C SER A 14 -23.02 -4.38 -27.71
N GLU A 15 -23.02 -4.95 -26.51
CA GLU A 15 -23.17 -4.23 -25.26
C GLU A 15 -22.16 -3.07 -25.20
N THR A 16 -22.66 -1.83 -25.24
CA THR A 16 -21.87 -0.62 -24.91
C THR A 16 -21.60 -0.51 -23.40
N SER A 17 -21.79 -1.61 -22.68
CA SER A 17 -21.37 -1.78 -21.29
C SER A 17 -19.85 -1.83 -21.25
N VAL A 18 -19.22 -0.68 -21.46
CA VAL A 18 -17.91 -0.35 -20.92
C VAL A 18 -17.95 -0.87 -19.51
N ALA A 19 -17.11 -1.86 -19.20
CA ALA A 19 -17.08 -2.53 -17.90
C ALA A 19 -17.29 -1.49 -16.81
N ALA A 20 -18.52 -1.42 -16.30
CA ALA A 20 -18.80 -0.81 -15.03
C ALA A 20 -18.16 -1.80 -14.06
N PHE A 21 -16.84 -1.67 -13.91
CA PHE A 21 -16.15 -2.23 -12.77
C PHE A 21 -17.00 -1.77 -11.61
N ASP A 22 -17.63 -2.72 -10.94
CA ASP A 22 -18.29 -2.51 -9.68
C ASP A 22 -17.32 -1.70 -8.81
N GLU A 23 -17.48 -0.37 -8.78
CA GLU A 23 -16.92 0.51 -7.77
C GLU A 23 -17.70 0.29 -6.46
N HIS A 24 -18.08 -0.96 -6.18
CA HIS A 24 -18.56 -1.41 -4.89
C HIS A 24 -17.39 -1.34 -3.93
N GLY A 25 -17.18 -0.13 -3.42
CA GLY A 25 -16.21 0.19 -2.41
C GLY A 25 -14.79 0.07 -2.93
N THR A 26 -14.17 1.19 -3.27
CA THR A 26 -12.77 1.40 -2.90
C THR A 26 -12.69 1.41 -1.37
N SER A 27 -12.90 0.24 -0.78
CA SER A 27 -12.70 -0.10 0.62
C SER A 27 -11.37 0.54 1.00
N ILE A 28 -11.38 1.39 2.01
CA ILE A 28 -10.23 2.17 2.49
C ILE A 28 -8.94 1.34 2.51
N VAL A 29 -9.06 0.03 2.79
CA VAL A 29 -8.02 -0.99 2.75
C VAL A 29 -7.32 -1.10 1.38
N LYS A 30 -8.04 -1.11 0.26
CA LYS A 30 -7.48 -1.20 -1.10
C LYS A 30 -6.71 0.05 -1.50
N ARG A 31 -7.12 1.21 -0.99
CA ARG A 31 -6.41 2.49 -1.18
C ARG A 31 -5.12 2.54 -0.36
N ILE A 32 -5.16 2.08 0.89
CA ILE A 32 -3.98 1.90 1.74
C ILE A 32 -3.02 0.89 1.12
N GLN A 33 -3.52 -0.24 0.62
CA GLN A 33 -2.71 -1.28 -0.03
C GLN A 33 -2.01 -0.73 -1.27
N HIS A 34 -2.71 0.01 -2.14
CA HIS A 34 -2.10 0.61 -3.32
C HIS A 34 -1.02 1.63 -2.93
N PHE A 35 -1.29 2.49 -1.94
CA PHE A 35 -0.31 3.45 -1.43
C PHE A 35 0.95 2.77 -0.84
N LEU A 36 0.75 1.71 -0.05
CA LEU A 36 1.83 0.92 0.55
C LEU A 36 2.66 0.15 -0.48
N HIS A 37 2.03 -0.42 -1.52
CA HIS A 37 2.73 -1.14 -2.59
C HIS A 37 3.47 -0.20 -3.55
N SER A 38 2.94 1.00 -3.81
CA SER A 38 3.62 2.01 -4.64
C SER A 38 4.83 2.64 -3.93
N THR A 39 4.90 2.55 -2.60
CA THR A 39 6.01 3.08 -1.81
C THR A 39 6.47 2.06 -0.76
N PRO A 40 7.41 1.16 -1.10
CA PRO A 40 7.89 0.12 -0.18
C PRO A 40 8.40 0.65 1.17
N ALA A 41 8.93 1.89 1.17
CA ALA A 41 9.38 2.59 2.38
C ALA A 41 8.25 3.05 3.32
N ALA A 42 7.00 3.11 2.85
CA ALA A 42 5.86 3.51 3.66
C ALA A 42 5.48 2.46 4.71
N VAL A 43 5.68 1.17 4.41
CA VAL A 43 5.39 0.07 5.35
C VAL A 43 6.19 0.20 6.64
N PRO A 44 7.54 0.27 6.64
CA PRO A 44 8.32 0.42 7.86
C PRO A 44 8.04 1.74 8.60
N LEU A 45 7.74 2.83 7.89
CA LEU A 45 7.36 4.11 8.50
C LEU A 45 6.06 4.00 9.31
N ILE A 46 5.04 3.38 8.73
CA ILE A 46 3.73 3.22 9.38
C ILE A 46 3.85 2.30 10.60
N VAL A 47 4.59 1.19 10.48
CA VAL A 47 4.84 0.28 11.60
C VAL A 47 5.55 1.00 12.75
N LEU A 48 6.52 1.88 12.46
CA LEU A 48 7.22 2.69 13.46
C LEU A 48 6.23 3.62 14.20
N VAL A 49 5.44 4.39 13.47
CA VAL A 49 4.46 5.33 14.07
C VAL A 49 3.43 4.60 14.91
N LEU A 50 2.86 3.51 14.41
CA LEU A 50 1.90 2.69 15.14
C LEU A 50 2.52 2.07 16.40
N SER A 51 3.76 1.58 16.30
CA SER A 51 4.47 1.02 17.45
C SER A 51 4.68 2.08 18.53
N ILE A 52 5.11 3.29 18.18
CA ILE A 52 5.28 4.39 19.15
C ILE A 52 3.93 4.75 19.79
N ALA A 53 2.85 4.83 19.02
CA ALA A 53 1.53 5.15 19.55
C ALA A 53 1.01 4.07 20.52
N VAL A 54 1.06 2.80 20.10
CA VAL A 54 0.55 1.66 20.89
C VAL A 54 1.42 1.40 22.12
N PHE A 55 2.74 1.28 21.95
CA PHE A 55 3.64 1.00 23.06
C PHE A 55 3.83 2.21 23.98
N GLY A 56 3.81 3.43 23.43
CA GLY A 56 3.80 4.65 24.23
C GLY A 56 2.57 4.73 25.13
N ALA A 57 1.39 4.36 24.63
CA ALA A 57 0.15 4.35 25.42
C ALA A 57 0.07 3.18 26.41
N THR A 58 0.55 1.98 26.05
CA THR A 58 0.38 0.76 26.87
C THR A 58 1.51 0.55 27.89
N ILE A 59 2.76 0.77 27.49
CA ILE A 59 3.96 0.49 28.30
C ILE A 59 4.47 1.78 28.98
N GLY A 60 4.14 2.95 28.44
CA GLY A 60 4.49 4.25 29.02
C GLY A 60 5.99 4.42 29.24
N GLY A 61 6.38 4.71 30.48
CA GLY A 61 7.77 5.06 30.84
C GLY A 61 8.83 3.98 30.59
N ARG A 62 8.45 2.69 30.48
CA ARG A 62 9.43 1.63 30.15
C ARG A 62 9.76 1.59 28.65
N PHE A 63 8.82 2.01 27.79
CA PHE A 63 9.06 2.13 26.35
C PHE A 63 9.98 3.31 26.04
N PHE A 64 9.74 4.44 26.71
CA PHE A 64 10.60 5.63 26.64
C PHE A 64 11.85 5.54 27.51
N SER A 65 12.16 4.37 28.07
CA SER A 65 13.45 4.16 28.73
C SER A 65 14.58 4.30 27.71
N SER A 66 15.65 5.00 28.10
CA SER A 66 16.80 5.27 27.23
C SER A 66 17.40 3.98 26.63
N TYR A 67 17.36 2.87 27.38
CA TYR A 67 17.84 1.57 26.90
C TYR A 67 16.96 1.00 25.78
N THR A 68 15.66 0.92 26.02
CA THR A 68 14.69 0.36 25.06
C THR A 68 14.59 1.20 23.80
N LEU A 69 14.58 2.53 23.93
CA LEU A 69 14.56 3.44 22.78
C LEU A 69 15.82 3.28 21.93
N THR A 70 16.99 3.16 22.57
CA THR A 70 18.27 2.92 21.86
C THR A 70 18.24 1.59 21.12
N LEU A 71 17.78 0.50 21.75
CA LEU A 71 17.67 -0.80 21.09
C LEU A 71 16.74 -0.76 19.87
N ILE A 72 15.57 -0.13 20.01
CA ILE A 72 14.60 0.00 18.91
C ILE A 72 15.20 0.81 17.76
N LEU A 73 15.79 1.97 18.06
CA LEU A 73 16.38 2.82 17.04
C LEU A 73 17.57 2.14 16.35
N GLN A 74 18.42 1.43 17.10
CA GLN A 74 19.55 0.68 16.53
C GLN A 74 19.06 -0.42 15.58
N GLN A 75 18.10 -1.23 16.01
CA GLN A 75 17.57 -2.33 15.20
C GLN A 75 16.86 -1.82 13.95
N ILE A 76 16.04 -0.78 14.08
CA ILE A 76 15.31 -0.20 12.94
C ILE A 76 16.27 0.48 11.96
N ALA A 77 17.30 1.18 12.45
CA ALA A 77 18.31 1.79 11.58
C ALA A 77 19.04 0.74 10.73
N ILE A 78 19.41 -0.40 11.33
CA ILE A 78 20.05 -1.51 10.60
C ILE A 78 19.12 -2.04 9.52
N VAL A 79 17.86 -2.33 9.84
CA VAL A 79 16.88 -2.84 8.87
C VAL A 79 16.58 -1.81 7.78
N GLY A 80 16.52 -0.52 8.13
CA GLY A 80 16.30 0.57 7.17
C GLY A 80 17.45 0.70 6.15
N ILE A 81 18.70 0.63 6.62
CA ILE A 81 19.87 0.63 5.74
C ILE A 81 19.89 -0.61 4.84
N LEU A 82 19.58 -1.79 5.38
CA LEU A 82 19.48 -3.03 4.60
C LEU A 82 18.41 -2.90 3.50
N GLY A 83 17.24 -2.34 3.82
CA GLY A 83 16.18 -2.10 2.85
C GLY A 83 16.60 -1.12 1.76
N ALA A 84 17.24 0.00 2.14
CA ALA A 84 17.76 0.98 1.18
C ALA A 84 18.85 0.37 0.27
N ALA A 85 19.74 -0.46 0.82
CA ALA A 85 20.74 -1.18 0.05
C ALA A 85 20.11 -2.16 -0.94
N GLN A 86 19.06 -2.88 -0.54
CA GLN A 86 18.33 -3.77 -1.44
C GLN A 86 17.70 -3.01 -2.62
N THR A 87 17.13 -1.82 -2.39
CA THR A 87 16.57 -0.98 -3.46
C THR A 87 17.61 -0.40 -4.43
N LEU A 88 18.90 -0.41 -4.07
CA LEU A 88 19.98 0.06 -4.93
C LEU A 88 20.58 -1.06 -5.79
N VAL A 89 20.52 -2.30 -5.30
CA VAL A 89 21.05 -3.49 -5.99
C VAL A 89 20.04 -4.07 -6.99
N ILE A 90 18.75 -4.06 -6.64
CA ILE A 90 17.63 -4.58 -7.44
C ILE A 90 17.06 -3.45 -8.29
#